data_AF-A0A1F4DSR9-F1
#
_entry.id   AF-A0A1F4DSR9-F1
#
_cell.length_a   1.000
_cell.length_b   1.000
_cell.length_c   1.000
_cell.angle_alpha   90.00
_cell.angle_beta   90.00
_cell.angle_gamma   90.00
#
_symmetry.space_group_name_H-M   'P 1'
#
loop_
_entity.id
_entity.type
_entity.pdbx_description
1 polymer ?
#
loop_
_entity_poly.entity_id
_entity_poly.type
_entity_poly.pdbx_seq_one_letter_code
_entity_poly.pdbx_strand_id
1 'polypeptide(L)' 'MKSNGKPKDKDLLGAHAALKRAARRALETARRTGTPCYVMRHGKLVDIAHAGRIPRRTVSR' A
#
# COMPACT_ATOMS: atom_id res chain seq x y z
N MET A 1 -20.91 -11.65 -0.41
CA MET A 1 -20.29 -12.70 0.42
C MET A 1 -19.02 -12.13 1.05
N LYS A 2 -18.91 -12.08 2.38
CA LYS A 2 -17.71 -11.59 3.09
C LYS A 2 -16.72 -12.75 3.25
N SER A 3 -15.59 -12.70 2.55
CA SER A 3 -14.48 -13.64 2.74
C SER A 3 -13.67 -13.19 3.96
N ASN A 4 -13.43 -14.10 4.91
CA ASN A 4 -12.63 -13.87 6.12
C ASN A 4 -11.13 -13.72 5.79
N GLY A 5 -10.74 -12.85 4.85
CA GLY A 5 -9.38 -12.33 4.60
C GLY A 5 -8.24 -13.32 4.30
N LYS A 6 -8.42 -14.61 4.57
CA LYS A 6 -7.45 -15.67 4.38
C LYS A 6 -7.75 -16.36 3.06
N PRO A 7 -6.78 -16.45 2.15
CA PRO A 7 -6.91 -17.29 0.99
C PRO A 7 -7.22 -18.72 1.44
N LYS A 8 -8.26 -19.32 0.86
CA LYS A 8 -8.60 -20.73 1.11
C LYS A 8 -7.64 -21.68 0.37
N ASP A 9 -6.98 -21.15 -0.65
CA ASP A 9 -5.94 -21.81 -1.42
C ASP A 9 -4.64 -21.89 -0.60
N LYS A 10 -4.07 -23.10 -0.54
CA LYS A 10 -2.83 -23.39 0.18
C LYS A 10 -1.64 -22.67 -0.44
N ASP A 11 -1.64 -22.46 -1.75
CA ASP A 11 -0.54 -21.80 -2.46
C ASP A 11 -0.52 -20.29 -2.19
N LEU A 12 -1.65 -19.74 -1.76
CA LEU A 12 -1.78 -18.33 -1.39
C LEU A 12 -1.56 -18.09 0.11
N LEU A 13 -1.25 -19.14 0.89
CA LEU A 13 -0.91 -18.98 2.31
C LEU A 13 0.32 -18.08 2.46
N GLY A 14 0.19 -17.04 3.27
CA GLY A 14 1.26 -16.06 3.49
C GLY A 14 1.46 -15.05 2.36
N ALA A 15 0.78 -15.17 1.22
CA ALA A 15 0.90 -14.24 0.09
C ALA A 15 0.59 -12.80 0.53
N HIS A 16 -0.45 -12.59 1.34
CA HIS A 16 -0.78 -11.26 1.87
C HIS A 16 0.39 -10.62 2.66
N ALA A 17 1.04 -11.41 3.53
CA ALA A 17 2.19 -10.93 4.31
C ALA A 17 3.40 -10.66 3.41
N ALA A 18 3.65 -11.50 2.40
CA ALA A 18 4.70 -11.29 1.42
C ALA A 18 4.47 -10.01 0.61
N LEU A 19 3.26 -9.80 0.09
CA LEU A 19 2.87 -8.60 -0.65
C LEU A 19 3.03 -7.33 0.20
N LYS A 20 2.63 -7.37 1.48
CA LYS A 20 2.79 -6.23 2.40
C LYS A 20 4.26 -5.88 2.62
N ARG A 21 5.12 -6.88 2.76
CA ARG A 21 6.58 -6.68 2.87
C ARG A 21 7.16 -6.10 1.59
N ALA A 22 6.80 -6.64 0.43
CA ALA A 22 7.26 -6.16 -0.86
C ALA A 22 6.86 -4.69 -1.09
N ALA A 23 5.59 -4.35 -0.85
CA ALA A 23 5.09 -2.98 -0.99
C ALA A 23 5.83 -2.00 -0.05
N ARG A 24 6.11 -2.40 1.19
CA ARG A 24 6.89 -1.58 2.14
C ARG A 24 8.29 -1.30 1.61
N ARG A 25 9.00 -2.34 1.13
CA ARG A 25 10.36 -2.19 0.59
C ARG A 25 10.39 -1.35 -0.68
N ALA A 26 9.40 -1.51 -1.56
CA ALA A 26 9.27 -0.67 -2.75
C ALA A 26 9.13 0.81 -2.39
N LEU A 27 8.29 1.14 -1.41
CA LEU A 27 8.12 2.52 -0.93
C LEU A 27 9.39 3.07 -0.26
N GLU A 28 10.08 2.26 0.56
CA GLU A 28 11.36 2.64 1.17
C GLU A 28 12.41 2.96 0.10
N THR A 29 12.55 2.10 -0.92
CA THR A 29 13.46 2.32 -2.05
C THR A 29 13.07 3.59 -2.82
N ALA A 30 11.80 3.73 -3.19
CA ALA A 30 11.29 4.88 -3.94
C ALA A 30 11.61 6.22 -3.25
N ARG A 31 11.40 6.29 -1.93
CA ARG A 31 11.75 7.46 -1.12
C ARG A 31 13.24 7.74 -1.10
N ARG A 32 14.07 6.69 -1.02
CA ARG A 32 15.53 6.81 -0.99
C ARG A 32 16.09 7.28 -2.34
N THR A 33 15.51 6.83 -3.45
CA THR A 33 16.02 7.10 -4.80
C THR A 33 15.35 8.28 -5.50
N GLY A 34 14.32 8.89 -4.88
CA GLY A 34 13.50 9.91 -5.53
C GLY A 34 12.66 9.35 -6.68
N THR A 35 12.44 8.04 -6.72
CA THR A 35 11.60 7.40 -7.74
C THR A 35 10.13 7.53 -7.32
N PRO A 36 9.20 7.89 -8.21
CA PRO A 36 7.77 7.91 -7.89
C PRO A 36 7.24 6.54 -7.46
N CYS A 37 6.28 6.52 -6.52
CA CYS A 37 5.58 5.30 -6.13
C CYS A 37 4.07 5.55 -6.13
N TYR A 38 3.40 5.12 -7.19
CA TYR A 38 1.97 5.40 -7.37
C TYR A 38 1.07 4.32 -6.77
N VAL A 39 -0.02 4.75 -6.14
CA VAL A 39 -1.13 3.88 -5.73
C VAL A 39 -2.46 4.48 -6.16
N MET A 40 -3.44 3.62 -6.42
CA MET A 40 -4.81 4.04 -6.65
C MET A 40 -5.50 4.32 -5.30
N ARG A 41 -5.95 5.56 -5.06
CA ARG A 41 -6.77 5.95 -3.90
C ARG A 41 -8.01 6.68 -4.39
N HIS A 42 -9.19 6.13 -4.11
CA HIS A 42 -10.48 6.73 -4.49
C HIS A 42 -10.56 7.06 -6.00
N GLY A 43 -10.09 6.14 -6.85
CA GLY A 43 -10.08 6.32 -8.31
C GLY A 43 -9.03 7.33 -8.82
N LYS A 44 -8.15 7.83 -7.94
CA LYS A 44 -7.06 8.75 -8.32
C LYS A 44 -5.71 8.08 -8.11
N LEU A 45 -4.80 8.28 -9.07
CA LEU A 45 -3.42 7.87 -8.94
C LEU A 45 -2.68 8.87 -8.03
N VAL A 46 -2.07 8.38 -6.94
CA VAL A 46 -1.38 9.21 -5.94
C VAL A 46 0.04 8.71 -5.78
N ASP A 47 1.02 9.60 -5.97
CA ASP A 47 2.42 9.30 -5.65
C ASP A 47 2.63 9.36 -4.13
N ILE A 48 2.83 8.21 -3.50
CA ILE A 48 3.03 8.08 -2.05
C ILE A 48 4.50 8.16 -1.62
N ALA A 49 5.45 8.12 -2.57
CA ALA A 49 6.86 8.35 -2.25
C ALA A 49 7.13 9.83 -2.00
N HIS A 50 6.53 10.71 -2.83
CA HIS A 50 6.69 12.17 -2.74
C HIS A 50 5.57 12.88 -1.96
N ALA A 51 4.57 12.14 -1.46
CA ALA A 51 3.44 12.65 -0.68
C ALA A 51 3.79 13.19 0.73
N GLY A 52 5.02 13.61 1.00
CA GLY A 52 5.51 14.09 2.31
C GLY A 52 4.75 15.27 2.95
N ARG A 53 3.59 15.69 2.42
CA ARG A 53 2.68 16.69 3.00
C ARG A 53 1.20 16.40 2.75
N ILE A 54 0.74 15.14 2.67
CA ILE A 54 -0.72 14.92 2.77
C ILE A 54 -1.11 15.29 4.22
N PRO A 55 -1.86 16.39 4.48
CA PRO A 55 -2.35 16.65 5.82
C PRO A 55 -3.14 15.40 6.22
N ARG A 56 -2.76 14.78 7.34
CA ARG A 56 -3.57 13.70 7.92
C ARG A 56 -4.98 14.27 7.99
N ARG A 57 -5.89 13.74 7.18
CA ARG A 57 -7.28 14.20 7.14
C ARG A 57 -7.77 14.09 8.57
N THR A 58 -7.90 15.22 9.24
CA THR A 58 -8.43 15.31 10.59
C THR A 58 -9.82 14.71 10.50
N VAL A 59 -10.00 13.56 11.13
CA VAL A 59 -11.32 12.97 11.26
C VAL A 59 -12.06 13.93 12.18
N SER A 60 -12.90 14.79 11.59
CA SER A 60 -13.91 15.54 12.33
C SER A 60 -14.78 14.53 13.06
N ARG A 61 -14.90 14.73 14.37
CA ARG A 61 -15.82 14.01 15.24
C ARG A 61 -17.27 14.38 14.91
#